data_AF-A0ABD6CSG2-F1
#
_entry.id   AF-A0ABD6CSG2-F1
#
_cell.length_a   1.000
_cell.length_b   1.000
_cell.length_c   1.000
_cell.angle_alpha   90.00
_cell.angle_beta   90.00
_cell.angle_gamma   90.00
#
_symmetry.space_group_name_H-M   'P 1'
#
loop_
_entity.id
_entity.type
_entity.pdbx_description
1 polymer ?
#
loop_
_entity_poly.entity_id
_entity_poly.type
_entity_poly.pdbx_seq_one_letter_code
_entity_poly.pdbx_strand_id
1 'polypeptide(L)'
;MRIESTDERQRLWENLLEATDENAKSKALDDAARYYCRMRGDVAGYGNGKIEELLRAADNRGSLTASEIAAILDTRELPIEVETEVRVGE
;
A
#
# COMPACT_ATOMS: atom_id res chain seq x y z
N MET A 1 -24.98 -2.45 3.49
CA MET A 1 -24.35 -3.52 4.31
C MET A 1 -24.16 -2.99 5.71
N ARG A 2 -24.65 -3.68 6.76
CA ARG A 2 -24.39 -3.30 8.16
C ARG A 2 -23.29 -4.21 8.69
N ILE A 3 -22.14 -3.61 8.97
CA ILE A 3 -21.03 -4.31 9.61
C ILE A 3 -21.26 -4.21 11.11
N GLU A 4 -21.36 -5.34 11.82
CA GLU A 4 -21.45 -5.35 13.28
C GLU A 4 -20.26 -4.60 13.89
N SER A 5 -20.39 -3.97 15.06
CA SER A 5 -19.29 -3.21 15.65
C SER A 5 -18.89 -3.85 16.97
N THR A 6 -17.68 -4.42 17.01
CA THR A 6 -17.04 -4.88 18.25
C THR A 6 -16.03 -3.84 18.72
N ASP A 7 -15.67 -3.82 20.00
CA ASP A 7 -14.68 -2.87 20.53
C ASP A 7 -13.31 -2.99 19.85
N GLU A 8 -12.94 -4.20 19.44
CA GLU A 8 -11.75 -4.45 18.62
C GLU A 8 -11.85 -3.79 17.24
N ARG A 9 -13.01 -3.91 16.59
CA ARG A 9 -13.25 -3.30 15.27
C ARG A 9 -13.27 -1.79 15.32
N GLN A 10 -13.81 -1.21 16.40
CA GLN A 10 -13.80 0.23 16.61
C GLN A 10 -12.36 0.76 16.70
N ARG A 11 -11.52 0.10 17.50
CA ARG A 11 -10.09 0.42 17.61
C ARG A 11 -9.34 0.26 16.28
N LEU A 12 -9.63 -0.81 15.53
CA LEU A 12 -9.05 -1.00 14.21
C LEU A 12 -9.43 0.15 13.26
N TRP A 13 -10.68 0.60 13.28
CA TRP A 13 -11.12 1.73 12.44
C TRP A 13 -10.51 3.07 12.86
N GLU A 14 -10.27 3.28 14.16
CA GLU A 14 -9.55 4.46 14.65
C GLU A 14 -8.11 4.47 14.16
N ASN A 15 -7.40 3.36 14.29
CA ASN A 15 -6.04 3.22 13.76
C ASN A 15 -6.02 3.39 12.23
N LEU A 16 -7.05 2.89 11.54
CA LEU A 16 -7.13 3.02 10.09
C LEU A 16 -7.33 4.48 9.65
N LEU A 17 -8.16 5.25 10.36
CA LEU A 17 -8.32 6.68 10.10
C LEU A 17 -6.99 7.43 10.22
N GLU A 18 -6.22 7.13 11.28
CA GLU A 18 -4.89 7.69 11.49
C GLU A 18 -3.93 7.29 10.37
N ALA A 19 -3.89 5.99 10.02
CA ALA A 19 -2.98 5.47 9.01
C ALA A 19 -3.26 6.00 7.59
N THR A 20 -4.52 6.29 7.26
CA THR A 20 -4.91 6.82 5.95
C THR A 20 -5.00 8.35 5.92
N ASP A 21 -4.85 9.02 7.07
CA ASP A 21 -5.14 10.46 7.24
C ASP A 21 -6.56 10.86 6.75
N GLU A 22 -7.53 9.97 6.98
CA GLU A 22 -8.91 10.19 6.54
C GLU A 22 -9.82 10.59 7.70
N ASN A 23 -10.79 11.47 7.41
CA ASN A 23 -11.75 11.94 8.41
C ASN A 23 -12.95 11.00 8.58
N ALA A 24 -13.22 10.14 7.59
CA ALA A 24 -14.42 9.31 7.54
C ALA A 24 -14.08 7.82 7.46
N LYS A 25 -14.67 7.01 8.37
CA LYS A 25 -14.41 5.56 8.45
C LYS A 25 -14.70 4.85 7.12
N SER A 26 -15.75 5.28 6.41
CA SER A 26 -16.09 4.71 5.10
C SER A 26 -14.98 4.95 4.07
N LYS A 27 -14.36 6.13 4.05
CA LYS A 27 -13.32 6.44 3.08
C LYS A 27 -12.01 5.72 3.42
N ALA A 28 -11.63 5.70 4.70
CA ALA A 28 -10.50 4.92 5.18
C ALA A 28 -10.63 3.42 4.84
N LEU A 29 -11.83 2.85 5.03
CA LEU A 29 -12.13 1.47 4.65
C LEU A 29 -12.06 1.23 3.14
N ASP A 30 -12.59 2.15 2.35
CA ASP A 30 -12.53 2.07 0.89
C ASP A 30 -11.07 2.09 0.40
N ASP A 31 -10.25 3.00 0.92
CA ASP A 31 -8.84 3.12 0.53
C ASP A 31 -8.03 1.89 0.98
N ALA A 32 -8.25 1.38 2.19
CA ALA A 32 -7.65 0.14 2.64
C ALA A 32 -8.03 -1.06 1.77
N ALA A 33 -9.31 -1.17 1.39
CA ALA A 33 -9.79 -2.25 0.53
C ALA A 33 -9.19 -2.16 -0.88
N ARG A 34 -9.14 -0.95 -1.46
CA ARG A 34 -8.51 -0.72 -2.77
C ARG A 34 -7.03 -1.05 -2.73
N TYR A 35 -6.32 -0.61 -1.69
CA TYR A 35 -4.90 -0.91 -1.49
C TYR A 35 -4.68 -2.42 -1.43
N TYR A 36 -5.42 -3.14 -0.57
CA TYR A 36 -5.29 -4.60 -0.46
C TYR A 36 -5.52 -5.32 -1.80
N CYS A 37 -6.58 -4.96 -2.53
CA CYS A 37 -6.88 -5.54 -3.84
C CYS A 37 -5.77 -5.25 -4.86
N ARG A 38 -5.16 -4.05 -4.82
CA ARG A 38 -4.06 -3.66 -5.73
C ARG A 38 -2.75 -4.36 -5.39
N MET A 39 -2.45 -4.54 -4.12
CA MET A 39 -1.24 -5.24 -3.68
C MET A 39 -1.32 -6.74 -3.94
N ARG A 40 -2.46 -7.36 -3.61
CA ARG A 40 -2.72 -8.78 -3.85
C ARG A 40 -2.84 -9.10 -5.33
N GLY A 41 -3.59 -8.28 -6.08
CA GLY A 41 -4.02 -8.62 -7.44
C GLY A 41 -4.89 -9.88 -7.48
N ASP A 42 -4.91 -10.53 -8.65
CA ASP A 42 -5.67 -11.74 -8.95
C ASP A 42 -7.14 -11.67 -8.50
N VAL A 43 -7.71 -10.48 -8.72
CA VAL A 43 -9.13 -10.17 -8.54
C VAL A 43 -9.62 -9.40 -9.76
N ALA A 44 -10.87 -9.65 -10.13
CA ALA A 44 -11.50 -8.98 -11.27
C ALA A 44 -11.42 -7.46 -11.08
N GLY A 45 -10.61 -6.79 -11.91
CA GLY A 45 -10.40 -5.34 -11.89
C GLY A 45 -9.00 -4.85 -11.47
N TYR A 46 -8.14 -5.70 -10.90
CA TYR A 46 -6.81 -5.28 -10.43
C TYR A 46 -5.62 -5.96 -11.13
N GLY A 47 -5.86 -6.98 -11.96
CA GLY A 47 -4.79 -7.65 -12.73
C GLY A 47 -3.75 -8.32 -11.85
N ASN A 48 -2.48 -8.28 -12.26
CA ASN A 48 -1.37 -8.78 -11.44
C ASN A 48 -1.13 -7.82 -10.26
N GLY A 49 -0.90 -8.37 -9.07
CA GLY A 49 -0.70 -7.58 -7.86
C GLY A 49 0.67 -6.91 -7.83
N LYS A 50 0.78 -5.76 -7.16
CA LYS A 50 2.06 -5.06 -6.99
C LYS A 50 3.13 -5.89 -6.28
N ILE A 51 2.74 -6.77 -5.36
CA ILE A 51 3.67 -7.68 -4.69
C ILE A 51 4.25 -8.68 -5.70
N GLU A 52 3.40 -9.22 -6.57
CA GLU A 52 3.86 -10.14 -7.61
C GLU A 52 4.76 -9.44 -8.64
N GLU A 53 4.39 -8.23 -9.04
CA GLU A 53 5.21 -7.38 -9.92
C GLU A 53 6.60 -7.15 -9.33
N LEU A 54 6.67 -6.84 -8.02
CA LEU A 54 7.92 -6.65 -7.30
C LEU A 54 8.77 -7.94 -7.27
N LEU A 55 8.17 -9.07 -6.91
CA LEU A 55 8.89 -10.35 -6.84
C LEU A 55 9.41 -10.78 -8.22
N ARG A 56 8.60 -10.63 -9.27
CA ARG A 56 9.04 -10.91 -10.64
C ARG A 56 10.17 -9.96 -11.08
N ALA A 57 10.10 -8.68 -10.73
CA ALA A 57 11.16 -7.74 -11.06
C ALA A 57 12.48 -8.09 -10.36
N ALA A 58 12.41 -8.48 -9.08
CA ALA A 58 13.57 -8.93 -8.32
C ALA A 58 14.18 -10.21 -8.89
N ASP A 59 13.37 -11.21 -9.24
CA ASP A 59 13.84 -12.48 -9.83
C ASP A 59 14.52 -12.26 -11.19
N ASN A 60 13.96 -11.40 -12.04
CA ASN A 60 14.50 -11.14 -13.37
C ASN A 60 15.79 -10.30 -13.37
N ARG A 61 15.95 -9.38 -12.40
CA ARG A 61 17.08 -8.43 -12.36
C ARG A 61 18.17 -8.83 -11.35
N GLY A 62 17.85 -9.71 -10.41
CA GLY A 62 18.72 -10.12 -9.30
C GLY A 62 18.75 -9.14 -8.13
N SER A 63 18.55 -7.83 -8.36
CA SER A 63 18.40 -6.82 -7.31
C SER A 63 17.56 -5.63 -7.79
N LEU A 64 16.99 -4.89 -6.84
CA LEU A 64 16.26 -3.64 -7.08
C LEU A 64 16.77 -2.57 -6.12
N THR A 65 16.91 -1.35 -6.63
CA THR A 65 17.16 -0.14 -5.82
C THR A 65 15.89 0.28 -5.08
N ALA A 66 16.04 1.09 -4.02
CA ALA A 66 14.90 1.63 -3.29
C ALA A 66 13.93 2.41 -4.21
N SER A 67 14.46 3.19 -5.16
CA SER A 67 13.64 3.93 -6.13
C SER A 67 12.86 3.01 -7.07
N GLU A 68 13.44 1.88 -7.50
CA GLU A 68 12.71 0.89 -8.31
C GLU A 68 11.61 0.19 -7.50
N ILE A 69 11.89 -0.14 -6.23
CA ILE A 69 10.89 -0.72 -5.33
C ILE A 69 9.73 0.27 -5.13
N ALA A 70 10.03 1.53 -4.86
CA ALA A 70 9.03 2.58 -4.71
C ALA A 70 8.20 2.76 -5.97
N ALA A 71 8.82 2.82 -7.16
CA ALA A 71 8.09 2.94 -8.42
C ALA A 71 7.11 1.78 -8.67
N ILE A 72 7.41 0.57 -8.18
CA ILE A 72 6.51 -0.58 -8.29
C ILE A 72 5.37 -0.48 -7.27
N LEU A 73 5.71 -0.20 -6.02
CA LEU A 73 4.77 -0.22 -4.89
C LEU A 73 3.97 1.08 -4.71
N ASP A 74 4.29 2.14 -5.45
CA ASP A 74 3.57 3.40 -5.40
C ASP A 74 2.12 3.23 -5.87
N THR A 75 1.20 3.72 -5.03
CA THR A 75 -0.23 3.62 -5.25
C THR A 75 -0.93 4.88 -4.75
N ARG A 76 -2.11 5.17 -5.29
CA ARG A 76 -2.90 6.31 -4.81
C ARG A 76 -3.27 6.19 -3.33
N GLU A 77 -3.55 4.97 -2.89
CA GLU A 77 -4.03 4.70 -1.53
C GLU A 77 -2.91 4.75 -0.48
N LEU A 78 -1.67 4.46 -0.89
CA LEU A 78 -0.46 4.63 -0.09
C LEU A 78 0.68 5.08 -1.01
N PRO A 79 0.91 6.40 -1.13
CA PRO A 79 2.01 6.93 -1.93
C PRO A 79 3.36 6.56 -1.33
N ILE A 80 4.31 6.16 -2.16
CA ILE A 80 5.66 5.78 -1.70
C ILE A 80 6.69 6.64 -2.42
N GLU A 81 7.41 7.46 -1.65
CA GLU A 81 8.50 8.30 -2.13
C GLU A 81 9.82 7.84 -1.51
N VAL A 82 10.90 7.95 -2.28
CA VAL A 82 12.26 7.63 -1.83
C VAL A 82 13.11 8.88 -1.97
N GLU A 83 13.57 9.40 -0.84
CA GLU A 83 14.60 10.43 -0.79
C GLU A 83 15.97 9.77 -0.71
N THR A 84 16.88 10.17 -1.61
CA THR A 84 18.28 9.74 -1.58
C THR A 84 19.15 10.93 -1.23
N GLU A 85 19.70 10.93 -0.01
CA GLU A 85 20.70 11.91 0.39
C GLU A 85 22.09 11.40 0.01
N VAL A 86 22.75 12.09 -0.93
CA VAL A 86 24.14 11.80 -1.28
C VAL A 86 25.05 12.75 -0.50
N ARG A 87 25.76 12.24 0.50
CA ARG A 87 26.82 12.99 1.20
C ARG A 87 28.17 12.66 0.57
N VAL A 88 28.90 13.70 0.15
CA VAL A 88 30.24 13.57 -0.45
C VAL A 88 31.26 14.25 0.47
N GLY A 89 32.20 13.45 1.00
CA GLY A 89 33.45 13.94 1.64
C GLY A 89 33.37 14.27 3.14
N GLU A 90 33.45 13.25 3.99
CA GLU A 90 34.12 13.37 5.31
C GLU A 90 35.62 13.12 5.16
#